data_AF-A0AAX4L2J1-F1
#
_entry.id   AF-A0AAX4L2J1-F1
#
_cell.length_a   1.000
_cell.length_b   1.000
_cell.length_c   1.000
_cell.angle_alpha   90.00
_cell.angle_beta   90.00
_cell.angle_gamma   90.00
#
_symmetry.space_group_name_H-M   'P 1'
#
loop_
_entity.id
_entity.type
_entity.pdbx_description
1 polymer ?
#
loop_
_entity_poly.entity_id
_entity_poly.type
_entity_poly.pdbx_seq_one_letter_code
_entity_poly.pdbx_strand_id
1 'polypeptide(L)'
;MMRWELLLLSISLSLVTLSTVSINTPTQFLYNFQQKELSLPPLVEKACVIITQNKTNVISEILVLSNTKSFIVNVSSDGMVNLPISSGNYEFFIIKEFEFNTTTKKFEKINTTYNATMTLEILKMKVLLNNHVIFIAGVMGTIIGGVIYVVRIIKTRTL
;
A
#
# COMPACT_ATOMS: atom_id res chain seq x y z
N MET A 1 6.89 -23.35 40.43
CA MET A 1 8.09 -22.54 40.14
C MET A 1 7.82 -21.70 38.90
N MET A 2 7.89 -20.38 38.99
CA MET A 2 7.55 -19.48 37.87
C MET A 2 8.56 -19.66 36.72
N ARG A 3 8.08 -19.80 35.48
CA ARG A 3 8.91 -19.94 34.28
C ARG A 3 9.30 -18.55 33.76
N TRP A 4 10.28 -17.93 34.41
CA TRP A 4 10.77 -16.57 34.13
C TRP A 4 11.16 -16.36 32.66
N GLU A 5 11.65 -17.39 31.99
CA GLU A 5 11.98 -17.37 30.57
C GLU A 5 10.76 -17.19 29.67
N LEU A 6 9.62 -17.80 30.02
CA LEU A 6 8.36 -17.64 29.29
C LEU A 6 7.72 -16.29 29.57
N LEU A 7 7.88 -15.77 30.79
CA LEU A 7 7.44 -14.43 31.16
C LEU A 7 8.24 -13.35 30.42
N LEU A 8 9.56 -13.51 30.31
CA LEU A 8 10.41 -12.60 29.54
C LEU A 8 10.03 -12.65 28.06
N LEU A 9 9.80 -13.83 27.50
CA LEU A 9 9.33 -14.00 26.12
C LEU A 9 7.98 -13.31 25.90
N SER A 10 7.00 -13.49 26.79
CA SER A 10 5.68 -12.90 26.63
C SER A 10 5.71 -11.38 26.71
N ILE A 11 6.42 -10.81 27.69
CA ILE A 11 6.57 -9.35 27.84
C ILE A 11 7.29 -8.76 26.63
N SER A 12 8.35 -9.41 26.16
CA SER A 12 9.14 -8.92 25.03
C SER A 12 8.35 -8.95 23.73
N LEU A 13 7.55 -10.00 23.50
CA LEU A 13 6.66 -10.10 22.35
C LEU A 13 5.55 -9.05 22.40
N SER A 14 4.99 -8.79 23.59
CA SER A 14 4.01 -7.72 23.79
C SER A 14 4.58 -6.34 23.45
N LEU A 15 5.82 -6.03 23.86
CA LEU A 15 6.49 -4.77 23.54
C LEU A 15 6.68 -4.60 22.02
N VAL A 16 7.02 -5.67 21.30
CA VAL A 16 7.08 -5.65 19.83
C VAL A 16 5.69 -5.35 19.24
N THR A 17 4.64 -6.02 19.70
CA THR A 17 3.28 -5.78 19.19
C THR A 17 2.74 -4.38 19.49
N LEU A 18 3.06 -3.82 20.65
CA LEU A 18 2.65 -2.47 21.07
C LEU A 18 3.34 -1.37 20.24
N SER A 19 4.56 -1.62 19.77
CA SER A 19 5.30 -0.68 18.92
C SER A 19 4.79 -0.60 17.47
N THR A 20 3.88 -1.50 17.09
CA THR A 20 3.26 -1.53 15.76
C THR A 20 1.76 -1.28 15.87
N VAL A 21 1.25 -0.18 15.32
CA VAL A 21 -0.19 0.07 15.20
C VAL A 21 -0.59 0.05 13.74
N SER A 22 -1.61 -0.74 13.42
CA SER A 22 -2.24 -0.68 12.11
C SER A 22 -3.28 0.43 12.10
N ILE A 23 -3.13 1.37 11.16
CA ILE A 23 -4.18 2.32 10.81
C ILE A 23 -5.03 1.67 9.70
N ASN A 24 -6.30 1.42 10.03
CA ASN A 24 -7.28 0.82 9.12
C ASN A 24 -8.32 1.86 8.63
N THR A 25 -8.04 3.15 8.78
CA THR A 25 -8.94 4.21 8.30
C THR A 25 -8.53 4.61 6.88
N PRO A 26 -9.45 4.52 5.90
CA PRO A 26 -9.14 4.90 4.52
C PRO A 26 -8.81 6.39 4.45
N THR A 27 -7.56 6.71 4.08
CA THR A 27 -7.17 8.08 3.73
C THR A 27 -7.23 8.24 2.23
N GLN A 28 -7.96 9.24 1.76
CA GLN A 28 -8.15 9.50 0.33
C GLN A 28 -7.39 10.76 -0.09
N PHE A 29 -6.60 10.65 -1.16
CA PHE A 29 -5.89 11.78 -1.78
C PHE A 29 -6.33 11.89 -3.24
N LEU A 30 -6.74 13.09 -3.65
CA LEU A 30 -7.28 13.34 -4.99
C LEU A 30 -6.31 14.19 -5.80
N TYR A 31 -6.03 13.76 -7.04
CA TYR A 31 -5.10 14.40 -7.95
C TYR A 31 -5.69 14.48 -9.36
N ASN A 32 -5.74 15.68 -9.94
CA ASN A 32 -5.91 15.80 -11.38
C ASN A 32 -4.56 15.60 -12.06
N PHE A 33 -4.50 14.77 -13.11
CA PHE A 33 -3.23 14.45 -13.74
C PHE A 33 -3.34 14.27 -15.25
N GLN A 34 -2.24 14.62 -15.92
CA GLN A 34 -1.87 14.16 -17.26
C GLN A 34 -0.72 13.15 -17.14
N GLN A 35 0.23 13.47 -16.25
CA GLN A 35 1.28 12.58 -15.76
C GLN A 35 1.37 12.73 -14.24
N LYS A 36 1.50 11.61 -13.50
CA LYS A 36 1.70 11.65 -12.05
C LYS A 36 2.58 10.51 -11.57
N GLU A 37 3.59 10.86 -10.80
CA GLU A 37 4.37 9.93 -10.00
C GLU A 37 3.73 9.75 -8.62
N LEU A 38 3.65 8.50 -8.19
CA LEU A 38 3.13 8.10 -6.90
C LEU A 38 4.12 7.15 -6.23
N SER A 39 4.65 7.58 -5.08
CA SER A 39 5.49 6.74 -4.23
C SER A 39 4.71 6.35 -2.98
N LEU A 40 4.51 5.05 -2.79
CA LEU A 40 3.90 4.46 -1.60
C LEU A 40 4.98 3.85 -0.70
N PRO A 41 5.09 4.30 0.56
CA PRO A 41 6.10 3.77 1.48
C PRO A 41 5.84 2.29 1.79
N PRO A 42 6.87 1.52 2.19
CA PRO A 42 6.77 0.08 2.51
C PRO A 42 5.82 -0.24 3.67
N LEU A 43 5.38 0.78 4.39
CA LEU A 43 4.43 0.72 5.48
C LEU A 43 2.97 0.53 5.01
N VAL A 44 2.69 0.82 3.74
CA VAL A 44 1.36 0.63 3.14
C VAL A 44 1.21 -0.83 2.73
N GLU A 45 0.32 -1.55 3.42
CA GLU A 45 0.04 -2.95 3.12
C GLU A 45 -0.98 -3.09 1.99
N LYS A 46 -1.98 -2.20 1.96
CA LYS A 46 -3.04 -2.20 0.95
C LYS A 46 -3.43 -0.78 0.58
N ALA A 47 -3.37 -0.48 -0.70
CA ALA A 47 -3.91 0.73 -1.30
C ALA A 47 -4.70 0.41 -2.56
N CYS A 48 -5.59 1.33 -2.93
CA CYS A 48 -6.35 1.29 -4.17
C CYS A 48 -6.18 2.63 -4.87
N VAL A 49 -5.92 2.61 -6.16
CA VAL A 49 -6.00 3.80 -7.00
C VAL A 49 -7.27 3.72 -7.81
N ILE A 50 -8.16 4.70 -7.59
CA ILE A 50 -9.40 4.86 -8.32
C ILE A 50 -9.17 5.94 -9.36
N ILE A 51 -9.33 5.59 -10.63
CA ILE A 51 -9.23 6.57 -11.72
C ILE A 51 -10.62 6.84 -12.27
N THR A 52 -10.98 8.12 -12.35
CA THR A 52 -12.26 8.60 -12.86
C THR A 52 -12.04 9.62 -13.96
N GLN A 53 -12.86 9.54 -15.00
CA GLN A 53 -12.82 10.51 -16.08
C GLN A 53 -13.68 11.72 -15.74
N ASN A 54 -13.14 12.92 -15.97
CA ASN A 54 -13.83 14.16 -15.64
C ASN A 54 -14.89 14.57 -16.68
N LYS A 55 -14.91 13.93 -17.86
CA LYS A 55 -15.80 14.26 -18.98
C LYS A 55 -16.55 13.02 -19.49
N THR A 56 -17.85 13.15 -19.66
CA THR A 56 -18.80 12.05 -19.92
C THR A 56 -18.76 11.47 -21.35
N ASN A 57 -17.98 12.05 -22.27
CA ASN A 57 -17.87 11.58 -23.66
C ASN A 57 -16.43 11.21 -24.03
N VAL A 58 -15.52 11.14 -23.06
CA VAL A 58 -14.10 10.86 -23.29
C VAL A 58 -13.74 9.49 -22.74
N ILE A 59 -12.94 8.74 -23.50
CA ILE A 59 -12.28 7.52 -23.07
C ILE A 59 -10.78 7.79 -23.06
N SER A 60 -10.11 7.50 -21.95
CA SER A 60 -8.68 7.72 -21.80
C SER A 60 -7.94 6.40 -21.61
N GLU A 61 -6.89 6.21 -22.40
CA GLU A 61 -5.92 5.13 -22.22
C GLU A 61 -4.81 5.63 -21.30
N ILE A 62 -4.63 4.92 -20.18
CA ILE A 62 -3.69 5.29 -19.13
C ILE A 62 -2.64 4.20 -19.02
N LEU A 63 -1.38 4.56 -19.26
CA LEU A 63 -0.25 3.69 -19.01
C LEU A 63 0.12 3.78 -17.53
N VAL A 64 0.12 2.64 -16.87
CA VAL A 64 0.61 2.50 -15.50
C VAL A 64 1.94 1.78 -15.55
N LEU A 65 3.00 2.48 -15.12
CA LEU A 65 4.32 1.92 -14.94
C LEU A 65 4.54 1.62 -13.47
N SER A 66 5.02 0.42 -13.18
CA SER A 66 5.56 0.04 -11.88
C SER A 66 6.98 -0.45 -12.06
N ASN A 67 7.74 -0.55 -10.97
CA ASN A 67 9.11 -1.08 -11.00
C ASN A 67 9.26 -2.47 -11.66
N THR A 68 8.19 -3.25 -11.78
CA THR A 68 8.26 -4.63 -12.28
C THR A 68 7.42 -4.89 -13.53
N LYS A 69 6.42 -4.05 -13.82
CA LYS A 69 5.44 -4.28 -14.88
C LYS A 69 4.89 -2.96 -15.41
N SER A 70 4.54 -2.96 -16.68
CA SER A 70 3.71 -1.94 -17.31
C SER A 70 2.39 -2.55 -17.77
N PHE A 71 1.30 -1.80 -17.65
CA PHE A 71 0.01 -2.18 -18.18
C PHE A 71 -0.80 -0.95 -18.57
N ILE A 72 -1.73 -1.14 -19.51
CA ILE A 72 -2.60 -0.07 -20.00
C ILE A 72 -4.00 -0.30 -19.42
N VAL A 73 -4.60 0.80 -18.95
CA VAL A 73 -5.93 0.83 -18.36
C VAL A 73 -6.79 1.77 -19.17
N ASN A 74 -7.97 1.30 -19.57
CA ASN A 74 -8.93 2.11 -20.29
C ASN A 74 -9.98 2.61 -19.30
N VAL A 75 -10.10 3.92 -19.16
CA VAL A 75 -11.10 4.57 -18.32
C VAL A 75 -12.16 5.16 -19.24
N SER A 76 -13.38 4.62 -19.16
CA SER A 76 -14.53 5.16 -19.88
C SER A 76 -15.16 6.29 -19.09
N SER A 77 -15.95 7.10 -19.79
CA SER A 77 -16.61 8.28 -19.25
C SER A 77 -17.52 8.05 -18.05
N ASP A 78 -18.22 6.92 -18.02
CA ASP A 78 -19.10 6.53 -16.91
C ASP A 78 -18.44 5.48 -15.99
N GLY A 79 -17.20 5.11 -16.29
CA GLY A 79 -16.47 4.06 -15.59
C GLY A 79 -15.54 4.62 -14.53
N MET A 80 -15.54 3.98 -13.36
CA MET A 80 -14.43 4.09 -12.41
C MET A 80 -13.56 2.85 -12.57
N VAL A 81 -12.25 3.03 -12.64
CA VAL A 81 -11.32 1.90 -12.63
C VAL A 81 -10.59 1.84 -11.29
N ASN A 82 -10.80 0.73 -10.58
CA ASN A 82 -10.16 0.46 -9.30
C ASN A 82 -8.94 -0.43 -9.52
N LEU A 83 -7.77 0.10 -9.21
CA LEU A 83 -6.49 -0.57 -9.34
C LEU A 83 -5.92 -0.87 -7.94
N PRO A 84 -6.03 -2.12 -7.45
CA PRO A 84 -5.39 -2.49 -6.21
C PRO A 84 -3.87 -2.43 -6.39
N ILE A 85 -3.19 -1.66 -5.54
CA ILE A 85 -1.74 -1.48 -5.57
C ILE A 85 -1.11 -1.74 -4.20
N SER A 86 0.13 -2.18 -4.21
CA SER A 86 0.96 -2.40 -3.01
C SER A 86 1.93 -1.22 -2.80
N SER A 87 2.72 -1.25 -1.74
CA SER A 87 3.86 -0.35 -1.58
C SER A 87 4.80 -0.41 -2.79
N GLY A 88 5.33 0.73 -3.21
CA GLY A 88 6.20 0.84 -4.39
C GLY A 88 6.08 2.20 -5.07
N ASN A 89 6.85 2.34 -6.15
CA ASN A 89 6.78 3.52 -7.02
C ASN A 89 5.96 3.18 -8.26
N TYR A 90 5.06 4.10 -8.61
CA TYR A 90 4.18 4.00 -9.75
C TYR A 90 4.18 5.31 -10.52
N GLU A 91 4.08 5.22 -11.83
CA GLU A 91 3.92 6.38 -12.71
C GLU A 91 2.68 6.17 -13.57
N PHE A 92 1.85 7.20 -13.65
CA PHE A 92 0.59 7.19 -14.39
C PHE A 92 0.68 8.22 -15.51
N PHE A 93 0.42 7.79 -16.75
CA PHE A 93 0.46 8.64 -17.93
C PHE A 93 -0.81 8.47 -18.77
N ILE A 94 -1.45 9.58 -19.14
CA ILE A 94 -2.49 9.55 -20.16
C ILE A 94 -1.81 9.52 -21.53
N ILE A 95 -1.87 8.38 -22.21
CA ILE A 95 -1.19 8.19 -23.51
C ILE A 95 -2.07 8.55 -24.70
N LYS A 96 -3.39 8.35 -24.57
CA LYS A 96 -4.37 8.69 -25.61
C LYS A 96 -5.72 9.03 -25.00
N GLU A 97 -6.44 9.92 -25.67
CA GLU A 97 -7.84 10.21 -25.37
C GLU A 97 -8.67 10.12 -26.65
N PHE A 98 -9.90 9.65 -26.49
CA PHE A 98 -10.88 9.53 -27.56
C PHE A 98 -12.17 10.22 -27.12
N GLU A 99 -12.69 11.13 -27.94
CA GLU A 99 -13.97 11.78 -27.67
C GLU A 99 -15.05 11.24 -28.60
N PHE A 100 -16.22 10.94 -28.05
CA PHE A 100 -17.38 10.57 -28.84
C PHE A 100 -17.97 11.80 -29.51
N ASN A 101 -17.87 11.86 -30.83
CA ASN A 101 -18.47 12.94 -31.62
C ASN A 101 -19.92 12.57 -31.97
N THR A 102 -20.87 13.33 -31.44
CA THR A 102 -22.31 13.11 -31.64
C THR A 102 -22.73 13.27 -33.10
N THR A 103 -21.98 14.04 -33.89
CA THR A 103 -22.27 14.33 -35.30
C THR A 103 -21.81 13.20 -36.22
N THR A 104 -20.61 12.66 -35.99
CA THR A 104 -20.04 11.55 -36.79
C THR A 104 -20.37 10.16 -36.24
N LYS A 105 -20.95 10.08 -35.03
CA LYS A 105 -21.25 8.85 -34.27
C LYS A 105 -20.03 7.92 -34.14
N LYS A 106 -18.84 8.50 -34.05
CA LYS A 106 -17.56 7.78 -33.92
C LYS A 106 -16.72 8.38 -32.81
N PHE A 107 -15.86 7.54 -32.24
CA PHE A 107 -14.80 7.99 -31.34
C PHE A 107 -13.63 8.52 -32.17
N GLU A 108 -13.30 9.78 -31.97
CA GLU A 108 -12.21 10.46 -32.66
C GLU A 108 -11.07 10.68 -31.66
N LYS A 109 -9.83 10.41 -32.11
CA LYS A 109 -8.65 10.65 -31.28
C LYS A 109 -8.50 12.16 -31.09
N ILE A 110 -8.43 12.59 -29.85
CA ILE A 110 -8.24 13.99 -29.47
C ILE A 110 -6.88 14.17 -28.78
N ASN A 111 -6.46 15.43 -28.64
CA ASN A 111 -5.29 15.76 -27.85
C ASN A 111 -5.55 15.48 -26.36
N THR A 112 -4.51 15.01 -25.66
CA THR A 112 -4.51 14.73 -24.23
C THR A 112 -4.63 16.03 -23.42
N THR A 113 -5.85 16.56 -23.36
CA THR A 113 -6.17 17.86 -22.78
C THR A 113 -7.20 17.76 -21.68
N TYR A 114 -7.87 16.60 -21.55
CA TYR A 114 -8.83 16.36 -20.49
C TYR A 114 -8.14 15.59 -19.36
N ASN A 115 -7.99 16.25 -18.22
CA ASN A 115 -7.35 15.60 -17.08
C ASN A 115 -8.26 14.49 -16.54
N ALA A 116 -7.70 13.31 -16.30
CA ALA A 116 -8.34 12.29 -15.46
C ALA A 116 -8.08 12.64 -13.99
N THR A 117 -8.98 12.22 -13.11
CA THR A 117 -8.81 12.35 -11.67
C THR A 117 -8.39 11.01 -11.09
N MET A 118 -7.31 11.03 -10.31
CA MET A 118 -6.83 9.88 -9.55
C MET A 118 -7.14 10.10 -8.08
N THR A 119 -7.84 9.15 -7.47
CA THR A 119 -8.04 9.07 -6.03
C THR A 119 -7.23 7.91 -5.49
N LEU A 120 -6.19 8.20 -4.69
CA LEU A 120 -5.48 7.19 -3.93
C LEU A 120 -6.20 6.96 -2.62
N GLU A 121 -6.60 5.73 -2.36
CA GLU A 121 -7.19 5.28 -1.11
C GLU A 121 -6.25 4.30 -0.40
N ILE A 122 -5.74 4.68 0.77
CA ILE A 122 -4.90 3.80 1.60
C ILE A 122 -5.82 3.04 2.55
N LEU A 123 -6.09 1.77 2.24
CA LEU A 123 -7.01 0.94 3.02
C LEU A 123 -6.37 0.40 4.31
N LYS A 124 -5.06 0.16 4.27
CA LYS A 124 -4.32 -0.37 5.42
C LYS A 124 -2.87 0.07 5.43
N MET A 125 -2.46 0.69 6.53
CA MET A 125 -1.08 1.10 6.76
C MET A 125 -0.62 0.64 8.13
N LYS A 126 0.59 0.09 8.22
CA LYS A 126 1.27 -0.12 9.51
C LYS A 126 2.04 1.13 9.86
N VAL A 127 1.81 1.66 11.05
CA VAL A 127 2.63 2.73 11.62
C VAL A 127 3.46 2.13 12.74
N LEU A 128 4.77 2.30 12.64
CA LEU A 128 5.66 2.09 13.77
C LEU A 128 5.47 3.29 14.70
N LEU A 129 4.83 3.08 15.85
CA LEU A 129 4.84 4.09 16.88
C LEU A 129 6.29 4.22 17.35
N ASN A 130 6.80 5.44 17.19
CA ASN A 130 8.20 5.79 17.31
C ASN A 130 8.73 5.59 18.74
N ASN A 131 8.96 4.34 19.12
CA ASN A 131 9.89 4.03 20.18
C ASN A 131 10.77 2.88 19.71
N HIS A 132 11.65 3.21 18.76
CA HIS A 132 12.67 2.33 18.20
C HIS A 132 13.44 1.57 19.30
N VAL A 133 13.58 2.20 20.48
CA VAL A 133 14.14 1.62 21.70
C VAL A 133 13.27 0.49 22.26
N ILE A 134 11.94 0.65 22.33
CA ILE A 134 11.01 -0.39 22.80
C ILE A 134 10.97 -1.56 21.82
N PHE A 135 10.96 -1.30 20.51
CA PHE A 135 10.99 -2.37 19.51
C PHE A 135 12.28 -3.18 19.60
N ILE A 136 13.45 -2.51 19.63
CA ILE A 136 14.75 -3.18 19.80
C ILE A 136 14.80 -3.94 21.13
N ALA A 137 14.34 -3.35 22.23
CA ALA A 137 14.30 -4.01 23.53
C ALA A 137 13.41 -5.26 23.51
N GLY A 138 12.26 -5.22 22.81
CA GLY A 138 11.39 -6.38 22.61
C GLY A 138 12.03 -7.47 21.75
N VAL A 139 12.71 -7.11 20.66
CA VAL A 139 13.45 -8.07 19.82
C VAL A 139 14.60 -8.72 20.61
N MET A 140 15.40 -7.93 21.31
CA MET A 140 16.50 -8.45 22.13
C MET A 140 15.99 -9.32 23.29
N GLY A 141 14.90 -8.91 23.94
CA GLY A 141 14.27 -9.67 25.02
C GLY A 141 13.70 -11.01 24.55
N THR A 142 13.11 -11.07 23.35
CA THR A 142 12.62 -12.34 22.78
C THR A 142 13.76 -13.29 22.42
N ILE A 143 14.88 -12.78 21.87
CA ILE A 143 16.08 -13.59 21.60
C ILE A 143 16.65 -14.16 22.91
N ILE A 144 16.87 -13.30 23.91
CA ILE A 144 17.46 -13.72 25.20
C ILE A 144 16.53 -14.72 25.90
N GLY A 145 15.22 -14.45 25.97
CA GLY A 145 14.25 -15.36 26.55
C GLY A 145 14.18 -16.71 25.83
N GLY A 146 14.27 -16.71 24.50
CA GLY A 146 14.35 -17.92 23.69
C GLY A 146 15.60 -18.76 23.97
N VAL A 147 16.78 -18.13 24.05
CA VAL A 147 18.04 -18.82 24.38
C VAL A 147 17.98 -19.44 25.78
N ILE A 148 17.49 -18.70 26.78
CA ILE A 148 17.35 -19.21 28.15
C ILE A 148 16.39 -20.41 28.19
N TYR A 149 15.27 -20.33 27.45
CA TYR A 149 14.31 -21.42 27.36
C TYR A 149 14.92 -22.69 26.74
N VAL A 150 15.67 -22.56 25.64
CA VAL A 150 16.35 -23.68 24.98
C VAL A 150 17.39 -24.32 25.91
N VAL A 151 18.25 -23.52 26.55
CA VAL A 151 19.27 -24.01 27.49
C VAL A 151 18.63 -24.76 28.66
N ARG A 152 17.52 -24.24 29.20
CA ARG A 152 16.77 -24.90 30.28
C ARG A 152 16.23 -26.26 29.82
N ILE A 153 15.59 -26.33 28.65
CA ILE A 153 15.07 -27.59 28.12
C ILE A 153 16.18 -28.63 27.97
N ILE A 154 17.32 -28.23 27.40
CA ILE A 154 18.47 -29.12 27.22
C ILE A 154 18.92 -29.66 28.58
N LYS A 155 19.16 -28.77 29.55
CA LYS A 155 19.60 -29.15 30.90
C LYS A 155 18.62 -30.07 31.63
N THR A 156 17.32 -29.86 31.43
CA THR A 156 16.28 -30.67 32.08
C THR A 156 16.10 -32.05 31.42
N ARG A 157 16.53 -32.23 30.17
CA ARG A 157 16.51 -33.52 29.47
C ARG A 157 17.77 -34.37 29.68
N THR A 158 18.87 -33.76 30.15
CA THR A 158 20.15 -34.42 30.41
C THR A 158 20.33 -34.88 31.86
N LEU A 159 19.38 -34.57 32.74
CA LEU A 159 19.28 -35.01 34.13
C LEU A 159 18.18 -36.07 34.26
#